data_AF-A0A960MND8-F1
#
_entry.id   AF-A0A960MND8-F1
#
_cell.length_a   1.000
_cell.length_b   1.000
_cell.length_c   1.000
_cell.angle_alpha   90.00
_cell.angle_beta   90.00
_cell.angle_gamma   90.00
#
_symmetry.space_group_name_H-M   'P 1'
#
loop_
_entity.id
_entity.type
_entity.pdbx_description
1 polymer ?
#
loop_
_entity_poly.entity_id
_entity_poly.type
_entity_poly.pdbx_seq_one_letter_code
_entity_poly.pdbx_strand_id
1 'polypeptide(L)'
;GKTIMVSHAALGYFCKDFDLKQVAVECEGKSPLPREVEQIIAFAKSHEIICLFTAPQFNNRGAEIIAKDLGIRIEKFDPLASNPLNTIELVAHTIAQ
;
A
#
# COMPACT_ATOMS: atom_id res chain seq x y z
N GLY A 1 -15.19 1.55 5.61
CA GLY A 1 -14.21 0.45 5.62
C GLY A 1 -12.83 1.05 5.49
N LYS A 2 -11.86 0.56 6.25
CA LYS A 2 -10.49 1.08 6.22
C LYS A 2 -9.82 0.72 4.89
N THR A 3 -8.94 1.58 4.40
CA THR A 3 -8.20 1.36 3.15
C THR A 3 -6.71 1.27 3.44
N ILE A 4 -6.05 0.30 2.80
CA ILE A 4 -4.59 0.24 2.76
C ILE A 4 -4.11 0.53 1.35
N MET A 5 -2.98 1.23 1.27
CA MET A 5 -2.29 1.47 0.01
C MET A 5 -1.10 0.52 -0.09
N VAL A 6 -0.78 0.08 -1.30
CA VAL A 6 0.37 -0.81 -1.58
C VAL A 6 1.13 -0.28 -2.79
N SER A 7 2.46 -0.38 -2.81
CA SER A 7 3.22 0.00 -4.00
C SER A 7 2.94 -0.95 -5.17
N HIS A 8 2.84 -2.25 -4.90
CA HIS A 8 2.41 -3.30 -5.81
C HIS A 8 1.27 -4.11 -5.19
N ALA A 9 0.29 -4.53 -6.00
CA ALA A 9 -0.82 -5.36 -5.54
C ALA A 9 -0.34 -6.74 -5.04
N ALA A 10 -0.23 -6.92 -3.71
CA ALA A 10 0.24 -8.16 -3.10
C ALA A 10 -0.59 -8.61 -1.86
N LEU A 11 -1.51 -7.77 -1.38
CA LEU A 11 -2.30 -8.01 -0.17
C LEU A 11 -3.79 -8.19 -0.47
N GLY A 12 -4.16 -8.51 -1.71
CA GLY A 12 -5.57 -8.60 -2.12
C GLY A 12 -6.37 -9.64 -1.34
N TYR A 13 -5.80 -10.84 -1.12
CA TYR A 13 -6.42 -11.88 -0.29
C TYR A 13 -6.54 -11.47 1.16
N PHE A 14 -5.46 -10.93 1.74
CA PHE A 14 -5.49 -10.39 3.11
C PHE A 14 -6.61 -9.34 3.26
N CYS A 15 -6.70 -8.40 2.33
CA CYS A 15 -7.72 -7.36 2.38
C CYS A 15 -9.13 -7.94 2.29
N LYS A 16 -9.34 -8.93 1.43
CA LYS A 16 -10.63 -9.61 1.30
C LYS A 16 -11.04 -10.32 2.59
N ASP A 17 -10.12 -11.00 3.26
CA ASP A 17 -10.41 -11.78 4.47
C ASP A 17 -10.69 -10.89 5.69
N PHE A 18 -10.20 -9.64 5.70
CA PHE A 18 -10.35 -8.69 6.81
C PHE A 18 -11.24 -7.46 6.49
N ASP A 19 -12.05 -7.52 5.43
CA ASP A 19 -12.96 -6.43 4.98
C ASP A 19 -12.26 -5.07 4.80
N LEU A 20 -11.07 -5.12 4.20
CA LEU A 20 -10.26 -3.95 3.85
C LEU A 20 -10.32 -3.69 2.35
N LYS A 21 -10.14 -2.42 1.98
CA LYS A 21 -9.91 -2.04 0.58
C LYS A 21 -8.42 -1.91 0.32
N GLN A 22 -7.94 -2.52 -0.77
CA GLN A 22 -6.58 -2.32 -1.27
C GLN A 22 -6.58 -1.31 -2.42
N VAL A 23 -5.63 -0.38 -2.41
CA VAL A 23 -5.31 0.49 -3.55
C VAL A 23 -3.84 0.33 -3.91
N ALA A 24 -3.55 -0.05 -5.16
CA ALA A 24 -2.19 -0.12 -5.66
C ALA A 24 -1.75 1.22 -6.25
N VAL A 25 -0.49 1.59 -6.01
CA VAL A 25 0.12 2.79 -6.59
C VAL A 25 0.65 2.51 -8.00
N GLU A 26 1.21 1.33 -8.25
CA GLU A 26 1.60 0.95 -9.60
C GLU A 26 0.40 0.60 -10.49
N CYS A 27 0.58 0.78 -11.78
CA CYS A 27 -0.28 0.23 -12.83
C CYS A 27 0.53 -0.77 -13.65
N GLU A 28 0.14 -2.05 -13.63
CA GLU A 28 0.73 -3.12 -14.48
C GLU A 28 2.28 -3.25 -14.37
N GLY A 29 2.84 -3.19 -13.16
CA GLY A 29 4.29 -3.28 -12.95
C GLY A 29 5.07 -2.02 -13.36
N LYS A 30 4.38 -0.93 -13.69
CA LYS A 30 4.99 0.35 -14.08
C LYS A 30 4.71 1.42 -13.05
N SER A 31 5.66 2.36 -12.93
CA SER A 31 5.45 3.57 -12.14
C SER A 31 4.28 4.38 -12.70
N PRO A 32 3.42 4.93 -11.84
CA PRO A 32 2.27 5.72 -12.28
C PRO A 32 2.71 7.00 -12.97
N LEU A 33 1.95 7.41 -13.98
CA LEU A 33 2.05 8.72 -14.62
C LEU A 33 1.61 9.82 -13.64
N PRO A 34 2.06 11.08 -13.82
CA PRO A 34 1.69 12.18 -12.92
C PRO A 34 0.17 12.34 -12.71
N ARG A 35 -0.63 12.15 -13.77
CA ARG A 35 -2.09 12.21 -13.68
C ARG A 35 -2.69 11.08 -12.83
N GLU A 36 -2.09 9.89 -12.88
CA GLU A 36 -2.53 8.75 -12.07
C GLU A 36 -2.19 8.98 -10.59
N VAL A 37 -1.01 9.55 -10.30
CA VAL A 37 -0.63 9.98 -8.95
C VAL A 37 -1.66 10.96 -8.37
N GLU A 38 -2.06 11.98 -9.14
CA GLU A 38 -3.09 12.94 -8.73
C GLU A 38 -4.44 12.26 -8.43
N GLN A 39 -4.86 11.31 -9.28
CA GLN A 39 -6.10 10.56 -9.08
C GLN A 39 -6.04 9.70 -7.81
N ILE A 40 -4.92 9.04 -7.56
CA ILE A 40 -4.71 8.22 -6.36
C ILE A 40 -4.73 9.11 -5.10
N ILE A 41 -4.08 10.27 -5.14
CA ILE A 41 -4.09 11.23 -4.02
C ILE A 41 -5.51 11.75 -3.76
N ALA A 42 -6.25 12.12 -4.81
CA ALA A 42 -7.62 12.60 -4.68
C ALA A 42 -8.54 11.51 -4.08
N PHE A 43 -8.39 10.27 -4.56
CA PHE A 43 -9.08 9.12 -3.98
C PHE A 43 -8.73 8.96 -2.50
N ALA A 44 -7.43 8.94 -2.17
CA ALA A 44 -6.94 8.73 -0.81
C ALA A 44 -7.40 9.82 0.17
N LYS A 45 -7.51 11.09 -0.26
CA LYS A 45 -8.02 12.19 0.57
C LYS A 45 -9.49 12.03 0.96
N SER A 46 -10.26 11.24 0.20
CA SER A 46 -11.67 10.94 0.49
C SER A 46 -11.89 9.64 1.27
N HIS A 47 -10.81 8.94 1.63
CA HIS A 47 -10.85 7.66 2.31
C HIS A 47 -9.96 7.65 3.55
N GLU A 48 -10.31 6.82 4.54
CA GLU A 48 -9.45 6.60 5.69
C GLU A 48 -8.31 5.63 5.30
N ILE A 49 -7.16 6.20 4.96
CA ILE A 49 -5.94 5.44 4.67
C ILE A 49 -5.19 5.16 5.96
N ILE A 50 -4.95 3.88 6.27
CA ILE A 50 -4.20 3.48 7.46
C ILE A 50 -2.69 3.67 7.24
N CYS A 51 -2.19 3.14 6.12
CA CYS A 51 -0.77 3.10 5.79
C CYS A 51 -0.56 2.80 4.30
N LEU A 52 0.67 3.02 3.85
CA LEU A 52 1.16 2.60 2.55
C LEU A 52 2.24 1.54 2.71
N PHE A 53 2.00 0.32 2.23
CA PHE A 53 3.00 -0.74 2.21
C PHE A 53 3.87 -0.68 0.95
N THR A 54 5.18 -0.83 1.12
CA THR A 54 6.15 -0.90 0.03
C THR A 54 6.89 -2.22 0.07
N ALA A 55 7.15 -2.81 -1.10
CA ALA A 55 7.93 -4.02 -1.23
C ALA A 55 9.31 -3.73 -1.86
N PRO A 56 10.40 -4.31 -1.33
CA PRO A 56 11.76 -3.99 -1.78
C PRO A 56 12.04 -4.42 -3.22
N GLN A 57 11.23 -5.32 -3.78
CA GLN A 57 11.36 -5.81 -5.16
C GLN A 57 10.90 -4.80 -6.21
N PHE A 58 10.21 -3.73 -5.82
CA PHE A 58 9.54 -2.81 -6.75
C PHE A 58 10.06 -1.38 -6.64
N ASN A 59 9.81 -0.59 -7.69
CA ASN A 59 10.09 0.84 -7.67
C ASN A 59 9.07 1.58 -6.79
N ASN A 60 9.51 2.00 -5.60
CA ASN A 60 8.66 2.64 -4.60
C ASN A 60 8.58 4.17 -4.72
N ARG A 61 9.18 4.79 -5.75
CA ARG A 61 9.22 6.26 -5.87
C ARG A 61 7.83 6.91 -5.94
N GLY A 62 6.89 6.29 -6.67
CA GLY A 62 5.51 6.79 -6.73
C GLY A 62 4.82 6.73 -5.36
N ALA A 63 5.03 5.64 -4.64
CA ALA A 63 4.51 5.43 -3.29
C ALA A 63 5.07 6.47 -2.29
N GLU A 64 6.37 6.78 -2.36
CA GLU A 64 7.01 7.80 -1.54
C GLU A 64 6.44 9.20 -1.77
N ILE A 65 6.21 9.58 -3.03
CA ILE A 65 5.61 10.87 -3.39
C ILE A 65 4.19 10.98 -2.82
N ILE A 66 3.38 9.94 -3.01
CA ILE A 66 2.00 9.89 -2.52
C ILE A 66 1.96 9.94 -1.00
N ALA A 67 2.79 9.14 -0.32
CA ALA A 67 2.84 9.12 1.14
C ALA A 67 3.22 10.49 1.71
N LYS A 68 4.18 11.18 1.07
CA LYS A 68 4.59 12.53 1.44
C LYS A 68 3.46 13.55 1.26
N ASP A 69 2.71 13.50 0.16
CA ASP A 69 1.59 14.43 -0.06
C ASP A 69 0.45 14.22 0.94
N LEU A 70 0.16 12.95 1.25
CA LEU A 70 -0.93 12.57 2.14
C LEU A 70 -0.56 12.62 3.63
N GLY A 71 0.73 12.73 3.96
CA GLY A 71 1.22 12.67 5.34
C GLY A 71 1.01 11.29 5.99
N ILE A 72 0.94 10.22 5.20
CA ILE A 72 0.73 8.85 5.69
C ILE A 72 2.05 8.11 5.86
N ARG A 73 2.10 7.19 6.82
CA ARG A 73 3.29 6.36 7.07
C ARG A 73 3.51 5.34 5.94
N ILE A 74 4.78 5.08 5.66
CA ILE A 74 5.21 3.98 4.80
C ILE A 74 5.71 2.84 5.67
N GLU A 75 5.18 1.65 5.44
CA GLU A 75 5.68 0.41 6.04
C GLU A 75 6.32 -0.48 4.97
N LYS A 76 7.40 -1.17 5.32
CA LYS A 76 8.06 -2.11 4.40
C LYS A 76 7.52 -3.51 4.63
N PHE A 77 7.04 -4.13 3.57
CA PHE A 77 6.50 -5.49 3.56
C PHE A 77 7.26 -6.29 2.50
N ASP A 78 7.84 -7.44 2.87
CA ASP A 78 8.51 -8.30 1.91
C ASP A 78 7.68 -9.58 1.66
N PRO A 79 6.97 -9.67 0.52
CA PRO A 79 6.17 -10.84 0.17
C PRO A 79 7.04 -12.08 -0.10
N LEU A 80 8.33 -11.90 -0.35
CA LEU A 80 9.28 -12.97 -0.67
C LEU A 80 10.23 -13.26 0.51
N ALA A 81 9.94 -12.74 1.69
CA ALA A 81 10.71 -13.02 2.89
C ALA A 81 10.74 -14.53 3.17
N SER A 82 11.88 -15.02 3.64
CA SER A 82 12.06 -16.45 3.98
C SER A 82 11.13 -16.92 5.10
N ASN A 83 10.58 -16.00 5.90
CA ASN A 83 9.55 -16.27 6.89
C ASN A 83 8.27 -15.48 6.55
N PRO A 84 7.31 -16.08 5.83
CA PRO A 84 6.05 -15.43 5.45
C PRO A 84 5.16 -15.03 6.62
N LEU A 85 5.23 -15.75 7.74
CA LEU A 85 4.37 -15.50 8.90
C LEU A 85 4.67 -14.13 9.51
N ASN A 86 5.95 -13.83 9.72
CA ASN A 86 6.39 -12.52 10.24
C ASN A 86 5.89 -11.36 9.36
N THR A 87 5.89 -11.57 8.04
CA THR A 87 5.40 -10.57 7.09
C THR A 87 3.90 -10.33 7.25
N ILE A 88 3.10 -11.39 7.43
CA ILE A 88 1.66 -11.28 7.66
C ILE A 88 1.36 -10.65 9.03
N GLU A 89 2.10 -11.03 10.07
CA GLU A 89 1.99 -10.43 11.41
C GLU A 89 2.27 -8.93 11.38
N LEU A 90 3.31 -8.50 10.66
CA LEU A 90 3.61 -7.08 10.46
C LEU A 90 2.44 -6.32 9.85
N VAL A 91 1.83 -6.88 8.80
CA VAL A 91 0.67 -6.27 8.13
C VAL A 91 -0.51 -6.17 9.09
N ALA A 92 -0.82 -7.26 9.80
CA ALA A 92 -1.91 -7.29 10.77
C ALA A 92 -1.71 -6.28 11.92
N HIS A 93 -0.52 -6.23 12.52
CA HIS A 93 -0.21 -5.28 13.59
C HIS A 93 -0.28 -3.83 13.12
N THR A 94 0.23 -3.55 11.92
CA THR A 94 0.14 -2.21 11.32
C THR A 94 -1.31 -1.78 11.14
N ILE A 95 -2.20 -2.68 10.74
CA ILE A 95 -3.61 -2.34 10.46
C ILE A 95 -4.45 -2.19 11.74
N ALA A 96 -4.02 -2.84 12.82
CA ALA A 96 -4.70 -2.81 14.11
C ALA A 96 -4.43 -1.52 14.92
N GLN A 97 -3.41 -0.75 14.57
CA GLN A 97 -3.13 0.58 15.14
C GLN A 97 -4.14 1.62 14.65
#